data_AF-A0A8S3F0S2-F1
#
_entry.id   AF-A0A8S3F0S2-F1
#
_cell.length_a   1.000
_cell.length_b   1.000
_cell.length_c   1.000
_cell.angle_alpha   90.00
_cell.angle_beta   90.00
_cell.angle_gamma   90.00
#
_symmetry.space_group_name_H-M   'P 1'
#
loop_
_entity.id
_entity.type
_entity.pdbx_description
1 polymer ?
#
loop_
_entity_poly.entity_id
_entity_poly.type
_entity_poly.pdbx_seq_one_letter_code
_entity_poly.pdbx_strand_id
1 'polypeptide(L)'
;MKCGDVTSAKSLFDRSTKKTISMYGAMMKGFIINNLSQEAIDLFNEIKDPNEIIITLFFNACVQLGTEKELILLKSISSKISNSFYSNPYVVTSLIDAFMKCRDVTSAKALFDRSTKKTISMYGVMMTGLTINDQEEEAIDMFNEIHLDELHRENHSEKQKLLSEMNTDRFEANIIIYLCLLKALAKLGMLEKAQSFVQPIPSYFLTDHRIRSALIHMW
;
A
#
# COMPACT_ATOMS: atom_id res chain seq x y z
N MET A 1 5.61 -17.30 9.54
CA MET A 1 6.62 -17.28 10.61
C MET A 1 6.29 -16.13 11.55
N LYS A 2 5.60 -16.42 12.65
CA LYS A 2 5.54 -15.50 13.80
C LYS A 2 6.66 -15.96 14.73
N CYS A 3 7.55 -15.03 15.11
CA CYS A 3 8.60 -15.15 16.13
C CYS A 3 9.51 -16.39 16.11
N GLY A 4 10.83 -16.16 16.02
CA GLY A 4 11.75 -16.87 16.90
C GLY A 4 13.04 -17.39 16.29
N ASP A 5 13.02 -17.94 15.07
CA ASP A 5 14.25 -18.54 14.54
C ASP A 5 14.33 -18.53 13.01
N VAL A 6 14.63 -17.35 12.47
CA VAL A 6 14.95 -17.18 11.04
C VAL A 6 16.19 -18.00 10.64
N THR A 7 17.10 -18.27 11.58
CA THR A 7 18.33 -19.03 11.38
C THR A 7 18.04 -20.52 11.15
N SER A 8 17.17 -21.13 11.96
CA SER A 8 16.72 -22.51 11.75
C SER A 8 15.93 -22.65 10.46
N ALA A 9 15.05 -21.69 10.16
CA ALA A 9 14.32 -21.66 8.89
C ALA A 9 15.29 -21.58 7.69
N LYS A 10 16.32 -20.73 7.78
CA LYS A 10 17.37 -20.60 6.76
C LYS A 10 18.18 -21.88 6.62
N SER A 11 18.57 -22.53 7.71
CA SER A 11 19.27 -23.83 7.67
C SER A 11 18.44 -24.91 6.97
N LEU A 12 17.13 -24.99 7.25
CA LEU A 12 16.24 -25.93 6.56
C LEU A 12 16.07 -25.59 5.08
N PHE A 13 15.94 -24.30 4.76
CA PHE A 13 15.88 -23.80 3.40
C PHE A 13 17.14 -24.17 2.60
N ASP A 14 18.31 -23.96 3.19
CA ASP A 14 19.61 -24.21 2.56
C ASP A 14 19.83 -25.69 2.29
N ARG A 15 19.47 -26.56 3.25
CA ARG A 15 19.54 -28.02 3.13
C ARG A 15 18.56 -28.59 2.10
N SER A 16 17.54 -27.84 1.69
CA SER A 16 16.61 -28.30 0.67
C SER A 16 17.30 -28.38 -0.70
N THR A 17 17.29 -29.58 -1.29
CA THR A 17 17.82 -29.86 -2.63
C THR A 17 16.94 -29.28 -3.74
N LYS A 18 15.65 -29.04 -3.47
CA LYS A 18 14.71 -28.42 -4.41
C LYS A 18 13.96 -27.28 -3.73
N LYS A 19 14.41 -26.06 -3.97
CA LYS A 19 13.77 -24.84 -3.47
C LYS A 19 12.63 -24.45 -4.42
N THR A 20 11.45 -24.19 -3.88
CA THR A 20 10.27 -23.75 -4.65
C THR A 20 10.03 -22.26 -4.44
N ILE A 21 9.32 -21.60 -5.37
CA ILE A 21 8.93 -20.18 -5.22
C ILE A 21 8.20 -19.92 -3.89
N SER A 22 7.38 -20.87 -3.42
CA SER A 22 6.71 -20.76 -2.12
C SER A 22 7.71 -20.73 -0.95
N MET A 23 8.78 -21.56 -1.00
CA MET A 23 9.85 -21.53 0.01
C MET A 23 10.61 -20.22 -0.01
N TYR A 24 10.94 -19.70 -1.19
CA TYR A 24 11.56 -18.39 -1.37
C TYR A 24 10.69 -17.29 -0.76
N GLY A 25 9.39 -17.27 -1.07
CA GLY A 25 8.47 -16.28 -0.52
C GLY A 25 8.31 -16.36 1.00
N ALA A 26 8.28 -17.58 1.55
CA ALA A 26 8.26 -17.77 3.00
C ALA A 26 9.54 -17.24 3.66
N MET A 27 10.71 -17.51 3.08
CA MET A 27 12.00 -17.07 3.60
C MET A 27 12.18 -15.56 3.50
N MET A 28 11.88 -14.96 2.34
CA MET A 28 11.90 -13.50 2.14
C MET A 28 10.97 -12.79 3.13
N LYS A 29 9.74 -13.29 3.31
CA LYS A 29 8.81 -12.75 4.31
C LYS A 29 9.36 -12.87 5.73
N GLY A 30 10.00 -14.00 6.05
CA GLY A 30 10.68 -14.21 7.32
C GLY A 30 11.77 -13.17 7.56
N PHE A 31 12.62 -12.93 6.57
CA PHE A 31 13.66 -11.91 6.62
C PHE A 31 13.11 -10.49 6.84
N ILE A 32 12.11 -10.07 6.05
CA ILE A 32 11.46 -8.74 6.16
C ILE A 32 10.89 -8.51 7.57
N ILE A 33 10.16 -9.48 8.12
CA ILE A 33 9.55 -9.37 9.46
C ILE A 33 10.61 -9.27 10.57
N ASN A 34 11.83 -9.79 10.35
CA ASN A 34 12.93 -9.72 11.30
C ASN A 34 13.92 -8.58 11.00
N ASN A 35 13.55 -7.60 10.17
CA ASN A 35 14.41 -6.47 9.75
C ASN A 35 15.73 -6.90 9.04
N LEU A 36 15.72 -8.06 8.38
CA LEU A 36 16.82 -8.60 7.59
C LEU A 36 16.54 -8.39 6.10
N SER A 37 16.17 -7.17 5.72
CA SER A 37 15.66 -6.86 4.37
C SER A 37 16.71 -7.05 3.28
N GLN A 38 17.99 -6.86 3.60
CA GLN A 38 19.08 -7.09 2.66
C GLN A 38 19.16 -8.57 2.26
N GLU A 39 19.00 -9.48 3.22
CA GLU A 39 18.96 -10.92 2.99
C GLU A 39 17.74 -11.34 2.16
N ALA A 40 16.60 -10.63 2.31
CA ALA A 40 15.45 -10.84 1.44
C ALA A 40 15.73 -10.42 -0.01
N ILE A 41 16.46 -9.32 -0.21
CA ILE A 41 16.87 -8.84 -1.55
C ILE A 41 17.89 -9.78 -2.18
N ASP A 42 18.88 -10.24 -1.41
CA ASP A 42 19.88 -11.20 -1.88
C ASP A 42 19.20 -12.49 -2.33
N LEU A 43 18.22 -12.97 -1.57
CA LEU A 43 17.45 -14.15 -1.91
C LEU A 43 16.56 -13.94 -3.16
N PHE A 44 16.02 -12.73 -3.35
CA PHE A 44 15.31 -12.38 -4.58
C PHE A 44 16.19 -12.51 -5.82
N ASN A 45 17.47 -12.10 -5.73
CA ASN A 45 18.41 -12.15 -6.87
C ASN A 45 18.76 -13.58 -7.31
N GLU A 46 18.51 -14.60 -6.48
CA GLU A 46 18.64 -16.01 -6.87
C GLU A 46 17.47 -16.51 -7.72
N ILE A 47 16.35 -15.77 -7.77
CA ILE A 47 15.11 -16.19 -8.42
C ILE A 47 15.11 -15.72 -9.87
N LYS A 48 15.16 -16.65 -10.81
CA LYS A 48 15.13 -16.34 -12.25
C LYS A 48 13.78 -15.81 -12.72
N ASP A 49 12.69 -16.47 -12.31
CA ASP A 49 11.33 -16.19 -12.77
C ASP A 49 10.42 -15.89 -11.55
N PRO A 50 10.52 -14.68 -10.97
CA PRO A 50 9.74 -14.32 -9.79
C PRO A 50 8.27 -14.13 -10.15
N ASN A 51 7.38 -14.61 -9.29
CA ASN A 51 5.94 -14.34 -9.41
C ASN A 51 5.55 -13.05 -8.67
N GLU A 52 4.27 -12.72 -8.71
CA GLU A 52 3.68 -11.49 -8.15
C GLU A 52 3.97 -11.34 -6.66
N ILE A 53 3.94 -12.46 -5.92
CA ILE A 53 4.18 -12.51 -4.48
C ILE A 53 5.65 -12.17 -4.20
N ILE A 54 6.58 -12.79 -4.93
CA ILE A 54 8.02 -12.55 -4.77
C ILE A 54 8.37 -11.10 -5.08
N ILE A 55 7.82 -10.54 -6.17
CA ILE A 55 8.03 -9.15 -6.56
C ILE A 55 7.51 -8.18 -5.49
N THR A 56 6.33 -8.46 -4.92
CA THR A 56 5.75 -7.63 -3.85
C THR A 56 6.60 -7.68 -2.58
N LEU A 57 7.12 -8.86 -2.21
CA LEU A 57 8.04 -8.99 -1.07
C LEU A 57 9.35 -8.25 -1.31
N PHE A 58 9.88 -8.29 -2.52
CA PHE A 58 11.06 -7.53 -2.90
C PHE A 58 10.83 -6.01 -2.74
N PHE A 59 9.70 -5.47 -3.20
CA PHE A 59 9.38 -4.05 -3.00
C PHE A 59 9.31 -3.67 -1.52
N ASN A 60 8.69 -4.51 -0.68
CA ASN A 60 8.63 -4.28 0.76
C ASN A 60 10.03 -4.25 1.40
N ALA A 61 10.93 -5.13 0.96
CA ALA A 61 12.31 -5.14 1.45
C ALA A 61 13.08 -3.86 1.06
N CYS A 62 12.94 -3.41 -0.18
CA CYS A 62 13.55 -2.14 -0.63
C CYS A 62 13.05 -0.94 0.18
N VAL A 63 11.74 -0.87 0.43
CA VAL A 63 11.12 0.19 1.23
C VAL A 63 11.63 0.19 2.66
N GLN A 64 11.82 -0.99 3.27
CA GLN A 64 12.28 -1.10 4.65
C GLN A 64 13.74 -0.64 4.82
N LEU A 65 14.58 -0.81 3.80
CA LEU A 65 15.95 -0.26 3.78
C LEU A 65 15.96 1.25 3.50
N GLY A 66 15.10 1.71 2.59
CA GLY A 66 14.85 3.14 2.35
C GLY A 66 16.07 3.92 1.83
N THR A 67 17.09 3.26 1.26
CA THR A 67 18.26 3.96 0.72
C THR A 67 18.13 4.26 -0.78
N GLU A 68 18.92 5.22 -1.28
CA GLU A 68 18.97 5.57 -2.70
C GLU A 68 19.34 4.36 -3.60
N LYS A 69 20.20 3.47 -3.09
CA LYS A 69 20.59 2.25 -3.80
C LYS A 69 19.38 1.34 -4.06
N GLU A 70 18.51 1.15 -3.07
CA GLU A 70 17.33 0.31 -3.22
C GLU A 70 16.27 0.98 -4.10
N LEU A 71 16.19 2.31 -4.14
CA LEU A 71 15.35 3.02 -5.10
C LEU A 71 15.83 2.77 -6.54
N ILE A 72 17.14 2.85 -6.81
CA ILE A 72 17.72 2.53 -8.13
C ILE A 72 17.41 1.08 -8.51
N LEU A 73 17.55 0.15 -7.55
CA LEU A 73 17.25 -1.26 -7.78
C LEU A 73 15.76 -1.48 -8.08
N LEU A 74 14.87 -0.86 -7.31
CA LEU A 74 13.43 -0.93 -7.51
C LEU A 74 13.03 -0.42 -8.91
N LYS A 75 13.61 0.69 -9.37
CA LYS A 75 13.44 1.19 -10.74
C LYS A 75 13.92 0.17 -11.78
N SER A 76 15.12 -0.37 -11.61
CA SER A 76 15.70 -1.36 -12.53
C SER A 76 14.81 -2.59 -12.66
N ILE A 77 14.35 -3.15 -11.54
CA ILE A 77 13.47 -4.33 -11.54
C ILE A 77 12.11 -3.98 -12.14
N SER A 78 11.51 -2.83 -11.80
CA SER A 78 10.24 -2.41 -12.40
C SER A 78 10.31 -2.29 -13.93
N SER A 79 11.44 -1.84 -14.49
CA SER A 79 11.60 -1.80 -15.96
C SER A 79 11.76 -3.17 -16.62
N LYS A 80 12.13 -4.20 -15.85
CA LYS A 80 12.44 -5.56 -16.34
C LYS A 80 11.30 -6.55 -16.16
N ILE A 81 10.37 -6.31 -15.23
CA ILE A 81 9.22 -7.19 -15.04
C ILE A 81 8.31 -7.17 -16.27
N SER A 82 7.71 -8.33 -16.57
CA SER A 82 6.80 -8.48 -17.71
C SER A 82 5.62 -7.49 -17.62
N ASN A 83 5.19 -6.96 -18.77
CA ASN A 83 4.01 -6.09 -18.86
C ASN A 83 2.75 -6.73 -18.28
N SER A 84 2.68 -8.06 -18.24
CA SER A 84 1.59 -8.79 -17.58
C SER A 84 1.45 -8.46 -16.09
N PHE A 85 2.53 -8.16 -15.37
CA PHE A 85 2.47 -7.76 -13.96
C PHE A 85 1.73 -6.44 -13.77
N TYR A 86 1.77 -5.54 -14.76
CA TYR A 86 1.06 -4.27 -14.71
C TYR A 86 -0.45 -4.40 -14.95
N SER A 87 -0.92 -5.57 -15.39
CA SER A 87 -2.34 -5.89 -15.40
C SER A 87 -2.88 -6.33 -14.04
N ASN A 88 -2.00 -6.71 -13.11
CA ASN A 88 -2.39 -7.12 -11.77
C ASN A 88 -2.47 -5.91 -10.83
N PRO A 89 -3.67 -5.52 -10.36
CA PRO A 89 -3.83 -4.33 -9.52
C PRO A 89 -3.09 -4.44 -8.18
N TYR A 90 -2.89 -5.64 -7.63
CA TYR A 90 -2.15 -5.83 -6.37
C TYR A 90 -0.66 -5.51 -6.52
N VAL A 91 -0.05 -5.92 -7.64
CA VAL A 91 1.37 -5.64 -7.92
C VAL A 91 1.56 -4.15 -8.20
N VAL A 92 0.67 -3.55 -9.00
CA VAL A 92 0.71 -2.11 -9.28
C VAL A 92 0.51 -1.29 -8.00
N THR A 93 -0.45 -1.64 -7.15
CA THR A 93 -0.68 -0.97 -5.85
C THR A 93 0.56 -1.06 -4.96
N SER A 94 1.19 -2.24 -4.87
CA SER A 94 2.39 -2.44 -4.06
C SER A 94 3.59 -1.65 -4.58
N LEU A 95 3.73 -1.54 -5.90
CA LEU A 95 4.79 -0.77 -6.53
C LEU A 95 4.59 0.74 -6.35
N ILE A 96 3.34 1.23 -6.45
CA ILE A 96 2.98 2.62 -6.13
C ILE A 96 3.36 2.94 -4.69
N ASP A 97 2.92 2.12 -3.73
CA ASP A 97 3.24 2.29 -2.31
C ASP A 97 4.76 2.34 -2.07
N ALA A 98 5.51 1.48 -2.75
CA ALA A 98 6.95 1.44 -2.63
C ALA A 98 7.63 2.70 -3.17
N PHE A 99 7.23 3.19 -4.35
CA PHE A 99 7.75 4.46 -4.88
C PHE A 99 7.41 5.65 -3.99
N MET A 100 6.18 5.73 -3.48
CA MET A 100 5.77 6.80 -2.57
C MET A 100 6.61 6.81 -1.28
N LYS A 101 6.85 5.64 -0.68
CA LYS A 101 7.66 5.51 0.55
C LYS A 101 9.14 5.81 0.31
N CYS A 102 9.64 5.54 -0.89
CA CYS A 102 10.99 5.93 -1.32
C CYS A 102 11.06 7.39 -1.83
N ARG A 103 10.04 8.22 -1.58
CA ARG A 103 9.97 9.64 -1.96
C ARG A 103 10.01 9.91 -3.47
N ASP A 104 9.78 8.90 -4.32
CA ASP A 104 9.69 9.06 -5.77
C ASP A 104 8.22 9.17 -6.21
N VAL A 105 7.63 10.32 -5.89
CA VAL A 105 6.24 10.62 -6.20
C VAL A 105 5.98 10.61 -7.71
N THR A 106 6.93 11.06 -8.52
CA THR A 106 6.77 11.14 -9.98
C THR A 106 6.54 9.76 -10.59
N SER A 107 7.36 8.78 -10.21
CA SER A 107 7.19 7.40 -10.68
C SER A 107 5.85 6.82 -10.20
N ALA A 108 5.49 7.03 -8.93
CA ALA A 108 4.22 6.55 -8.38
C ALA A 108 2.99 7.10 -9.11
N LYS A 109 2.95 8.42 -9.38
CA LYS A 109 1.87 9.05 -10.16
C LYS A 109 1.77 8.49 -11.58
N ALA A 110 2.90 8.33 -12.27
CA ALA A 110 2.91 7.75 -13.60
C ALA A 110 2.34 6.32 -13.64
N LEU A 111 2.58 5.52 -12.59
CA LEU A 111 1.99 4.19 -12.44
C LEU A 111 0.48 4.23 -12.17
N PHE A 112 0.06 5.18 -11.37
CA PHE A 112 -1.34 5.39 -11.04
C PHE A 112 -2.14 5.83 -12.27
N ASP A 113 -1.62 6.80 -13.02
CA ASP A 113 -2.28 7.38 -14.19
C ASP A 113 -2.44 6.34 -15.31
N ARG A 114 -1.39 5.57 -15.58
CA ARG A 114 -1.43 4.50 -16.60
C ARG A 114 -2.30 3.30 -16.22
N SER A 115 -2.69 3.17 -14.95
CA SER A 115 -3.56 2.09 -14.51
C SER A 115 -4.98 2.31 -15.04
N THR A 116 -5.45 1.38 -15.86
CA THR A 116 -6.81 1.40 -16.46
C THR A 116 -7.89 1.05 -15.44
N LYS A 117 -7.55 0.32 -14.38
CA LYS A 117 -8.47 -0.08 -13.32
C LYS A 117 -7.92 0.38 -11.97
N LYS A 118 -8.19 1.64 -11.64
CA LYS A 118 -7.86 2.21 -10.33
C LYS A 118 -8.76 1.58 -9.26
N THR A 119 -8.15 0.98 -8.24
CA THR A 119 -8.87 0.39 -7.11
C THR A 119 -8.84 1.34 -5.93
N ILE A 120 -9.77 1.19 -5.00
CA ILE A 120 -9.77 1.99 -3.76
C ILE A 120 -8.44 1.86 -2.98
N SER A 121 -7.81 0.68 -3.04
CA SER A 121 -6.51 0.45 -2.41
C SER A 121 -5.40 1.26 -3.09
N MET A 122 -5.44 1.44 -4.42
CA MET A 122 -4.50 2.32 -5.14
C MET A 122 -4.63 3.77 -4.69
N TYR A 123 -5.87 4.27 -4.56
CA TYR A 123 -6.12 5.60 -4.02
C TYR A 123 -5.63 5.73 -2.57
N GLY A 124 -5.87 4.72 -1.73
CA GLY A 124 -5.40 4.70 -0.35
C GLY A 124 -3.87 4.80 -0.23
N VAL A 125 -3.12 4.05 -1.05
CA VAL A 125 -1.64 4.14 -1.04
C VAL A 125 -1.14 5.46 -1.62
N MET A 126 -1.81 6.01 -2.64
CA MET A 126 -1.47 7.34 -3.17
C MET A 126 -1.68 8.43 -2.13
N MET A 127 -2.85 8.51 -1.49
CA MET A 127 -3.13 9.51 -0.46
C MET A 127 -2.20 9.38 0.75
N THR A 128 -1.92 8.15 1.19
CA THR A 128 -0.94 7.88 2.26
C THR A 128 0.43 8.39 1.86
N GLY A 129 0.86 8.04 0.66
CA GLY A 129 2.12 8.48 0.09
C GLY A 129 2.23 9.99 0.01
N LEU A 130 1.21 10.69 -0.50
CA LEU A 130 1.19 12.15 -0.65
C LEU A 130 1.32 12.84 0.70
N THR A 131 0.61 12.33 1.71
CA THR A 131 0.71 12.82 3.10
C THR A 131 2.11 12.62 3.68
N ILE A 132 2.77 11.48 3.41
CA ILE A 132 4.15 11.23 3.85
C ILE A 132 5.13 12.16 3.12
N ASN A 133 4.83 12.51 1.87
CA ASN A 133 5.64 13.36 1.00
C ASN A 133 5.34 14.86 1.13
N ASP A 134 4.62 15.27 2.16
CA ASP A 134 4.30 16.68 2.44
C ASP A 134 3.53 17.35 1.27
N GLN A 135 2.63 16.59 0.64
CA GLN A 135 1.75 17.03 -0.45
C GLN A 135 0.27 16.92 -0.03
N GLU A 136 -0.09 17.57 1.08
CA GLU A 136 -1.42 17.48 1.68
C GLU A 136 -2.55 17.98 0.77
N GLU A 137 -2.31 19.06 0.02
CA GLU A 137 -3.30 19.63 -0.90
C GLU A 137 -3.69 18.61 -1.97
N GLU A 138 -2.71 17.96 -2.59
CA GLU A 138 -2.95 16.92 -3.59
C GLU A 138 -3.66 15.69 -3.00
N ALA A 139 -3.37 15.33 -1.74
CA ALA A 139 -4.06 14.25 -1.06
C ALA A 139 -5.57 14.58 -0.87
N ILE A 140 -5.89 15.84 -0.59
CA ILE A 140 -7.28 16.31 -0.48
C ILE A 140 -7.95 16.33 -1.86
N ASP A 141 -7.27 16.79 -2.90
CA ASP A 141 -7.80 16.79 -4.27
C ASP A 141 -8.13 15.37 -4.74
N MET A 142 -7.25 14.41 -4.43
CA MET A 142 -7.49 12.99 -4.74
C MET A 142 -8.68 12.42 -3.97
N PHE A 143 -8.89 12.81 -2.70
CA PHE A 143 -10.10 12.41 -1.97
C PHE A 143 -11.37 12.90 -2.66
N ASN A 144 -11.37 14.15 -3.14
CA ASN A 144 -12.52 14.74 -3.81
C ASN A 144 -12.84 14.00 -5.12
N GLU A 145 -11.81 13.59 -5.88
CA GLU A 145 -11.99 12.76 -7.09
C GLU A 145 -12.70 11.44 -6.77
N ILE A 146 -12.25 10.71 -5.75
CA ILE A 146 -12.85 9.43 -5.33
C ILE A 146 -14.28 9.63 -4.87
N HIS A 147 -14.52 10.63 -4.01
CA HIS A 147 -15.82 10.85 -3.41
C HIS A 147 -16.87 11.23 -4.46
N LEU A 148 -16.49 12.05 -5.45
CA LEU A 148 -17.35 12.35 -6.59
C LEU A 148 -17.66 11.08 -7.40
N ASP A 149 -16.67 10.24 -7.66
CA ASP A 149 -16.84 8.97 -8.38
C ASP A 149 -17.74 7.97 -7.62
N GLU A 150 -17.63 7.91 -6.29
CA GLU A 150 -18.48 7.07 -5.44
C GLU A 150 -19.92 7.61 -5.40
N LEU A 151 -20.11 8.91 -5.22
CA LEU A 151 -21.44 9.56 -5.26
C LEU A 151 -22.13 9.35 -6.61
N HIS A 152 -21.38 9.35 -7.72
CA HIS A 152 -21.92 9.05 -9.05
C HIS A 152 -22.34 7.57 -9.24
N ARG A 153 -21.80 6.65 -8.42
CA ARG A 153 -22.16 5.22 -8.44
C ARG A 153 -23.26 4.85 -7.45
N GLU A 154 -23.64 5.74 -6.53
CA GLU A 154 -24.72 5.50 -5.55
C GLU A 154 -26.11 5.47 -6.20
N ASN A 155 -26.46 4.34 -6.82
CA ASN A 155 -27.86 3.95 -6.98
C ASN A 155 -28.30 3.12 -5.75
N HIS A 156 -29.47 3.45 -5.20
CA HIS A 156 -30.06 2.96 -3.95
C HIS A 156 -30.01 1.43 -3.68
N SER A 157 -29.78 0.57 -4.69
CA SER A 157 -29.68 -0.88 -4.50
C SER A 157 -28.30 -1.35 -4.01
N GLU A 158 -27.24 -0.57 -4.20
CA GLU A 158 -25.88 -1.00 -3.86
C GLU A 158 -25.50 -0.72 -2.41
N LYS A 159 -26.24 0.13 -1.68
CA LYS A 159 -26.04 0.37 -0.24
C LYS A 159 -26.22 -0.91 0.60
N GLN A 160 -27.14 -1.80 0.19
CA GLN A 160 -27.34 -3.10 0.83
C GLN A 160 -26.30 -4.15 0.36
N LYS A 161 -25.83 -4.04 -0.89
CA LYS A 161 -24.81 -4.95 -1.44
C LYS A 161 -23.40 -4.62 -0.93
N LEU A 162 -23.08 -3.34 -0.76
CA LEU A 162 -21.85 -2.86 -0.12
C LEU A 162 -21.73 -3.36 1.31
N LEU A 163 -22.85 -3.43 2.06
CA LEU A 163 -22.89 -3.98 3.42
C LEU A 163 -22.74 -5.51 3.45
N SER A 164 -23.25 -6.24 2.45
CA SER A 164 -23.14 -7.70 2.37
C SER A 164 -21.84 -8.21 1.74
N GLU A 165 -21.16 -7.38 0.94
CA GLU A 165 -19.91 -7.69 0.24
C GLU A 165 -18.74 -6.79 0.68
N MET A 166 -18.73 -6.33 1.94
CA MET A 166 -17.57 -5.66 2.54
C MET A 166 -16.38 -6.63 2.58
N ASN A 167 -15.65 -6.76 1.48
CA ASN A 167 -14.35 -7.41 1.53
C ASN A 167 -13.47 -6.60 2.49
N THR A 168 -12.80 -7.27 3.43
CA THR A 168 -11.99 -6.65 4.48
C THR A 168 -11.01 -5.62 3.91
N ASP A 169 -10.44 -5.90 2.74
CA ASP A 169 -9.49 -5.02 2.05
C ASP A 169 -10.10 -3.69 1.59
N ARG A 170 -11.37 -3.70 1.16
CA ARG A 170 -12.09 -2.48 0.75
C ARG A 170 -12.41 -1.61 1.96
N PHE A 171 -12.84 -2.24 3.06
CA PHE A 171 -13.12 -1.53 4.31
C PHE A 171 -11.86 -0.86 4.86
N GLU A 172 -10.76 -1.60 4.90
CA GLU A 172 -9.46 -1.10 5.38
C GLU A 172 -8.93 0.05 4.51
N ALA A 173 -9.04 -0.06 3.18
CA ALA A 173 -8.65 1.02 2.26
C ALA A 173 -9.45 2.31 2.49
N ASN A 174 -10.77 2.20 2.74
CA ASN A 174 -11.59 3.36 3.06
C ASN A 174 -11.17 4.03 4.37
N ILE A 175 -10.87 3.25 5.43
CA ILE A 175 -10.35 3.81 6.68
C ILE A 175 -9.05 4.59 6.43
N ILE A 176 -8.14 4.02 5.63
CA ILE A 176 -6.87 4.68 5.30
C ILE A 176 -7.11 6.01 4.58
N ILE A 177 -8.02 6.06 3.61
CA ILE A 177 -8.38 7.26 2.86
C ILE A 177 -8.90 8.36 3.80
N TYR A 178 -9.87 8.05 4.66
CA TYR A 178 -10.39 9.02 5.64
C TYR A 178 -9.32 9.47 6.63
N LEU A 179 -8.48 8.54 7.11
CA LEU A 179 -7.38 8.87 8.00
C LEU A 179 -6.39 9.85 7.37
N CYS A 180 -6.06 9.66 6.09
CA CYS A 180 -5.16 10.55 5.35
C CYS A 180 -5.79 11.93 5.15
N LEU A 181 -7.07 11.99 4.78
CA LEU A 181 -7.80 13.26 4.65
C LEU A 181 -7.78 14.05 5.98
N LEU A 182 -8.12 13.40 7.09
CA LEU A 182 -8.13 14.05 8.41
C LEU A 182 -6.75 14.58 8.78
N LYS A 183 -5.69 13.79 8.55
CA LYS A 183 -4.30 14.23 8.78
C LYS A 183 -3.90 15.42 7.91
N ALA A 184 -4.24 15.39 6.62
CA ALA A 184 -3.95 16.47 5.69
C ALA A 184 -4.65 17.77 6.10
N LEU A 185 -5.95 17.70 6.42
CA LEU A 185 -6.73 18.86 6.89
C LEU A 185 -6.21 19.41 8.22
N ALA A 186 -5.81 18.54 9.15
CA ALA A 186 -5.21 18.95 10.43
C ALA A 186 -3.92 19.74 10.21
N LYS A 187 -3.04 19.23 9.35
CA LYS A 187 -1.73 19.84 9.06
C LYS A 187 -1.86 21.20 8.35
N LEU A 188 -2.91 21.38 7.53
CA LEU A 188 -3.23 22.66 6.89
C LEU A 188 -4.05 23.62 7.78
N GLY A 189 -4.40 23.22 9.02
CA GLY A 189 -5.21 24.04 9.92
C GLY A 189 -6.66 24.24 9.46
N MET A 190 -7.17 23.41 8.56
CA MET A 190 -8.49 23.55 7.92
C MET A 190 -9.60 22.89 8.75
N LEU A 191 -9.73 23.30 10.02
CA LEU A 191 -10.64 22.66 10.98
C LEU A 191 -12.11 22.73 10.56
N GLU A 192 -12.56 23.85 9.97
CA GLU A 192 -13.93 23.99 9.48
C GLU A 192 -14.24 23.01 8.33
N LYS A 193 -13.31 22.85 7.39
CA LYS A 193 -13.45 21.85 6.32
C LYS A 193 -13.46 20.44 6.89
N ALA A 194 -12.62 20.15 7.88
CA ALA A 194 -12.62 18.85 8.54
C ALA A 194 -13.98 18.52 9.17
N GLN A 195 -14.64 19.47 9.83
CA GLN A 195 -16.00 19.26 10.35
C GLN A 195 -17.00 18.91 9.25
N SER A 196 -16.91 19.57 8.09
CA SER A 196 -17.79 19.29 6.95
C SER A 196 -17.60 17.88 6.38
N PHE A 197 -16.39 17.32 6.46
CA PHE A 197 -16.09 15.95 6.02
C PHE A 197 -16.33 14.88 7.10
N VAL A 198 -16.31 15.26 8.39
CA VAL A 198 -16.59 14.34 9.51
C VAL A 198 -18.06 13.96 9.59
N GLN A 199 -18.97 14.90 9.33
CA GLN A 199 -20.42 14.64 9.33
C GLN A 199 -20.86 13.52 8.38
N PRO A 200 -20.36 13.44 7.12
CA PRO A 200 -20.68 12.36 6.22
C PRO A 200 -19.89 11.07 6.47
N ILE A 201 -18.95 10.99 7.43
CA ILE A 201 -18.25 9.72 7.72
C ILE A 201 -19.29 8.70 8.21
N PRO A 202 -19.44 7.56 7.52
CA PRO A 202 -20.36 6.53 7.97
C PRO A 202 -20.06 6.10 9.42
N SER A 203 -21.09 6.02 10.26
CA SER A 203 -20.97 5.79 11.70
C SER A 203 -20.19 4.53 12.06
N TYR A 204 -20.17 3.52 11.20
CA TYR A 204 -19.39 2.30 11.39
C TYR A 204 -17.87 2.52 11.26
N PHE A 205 -17.39 3.51 10.49
CA PHE A 205 -15.96 3.86 10.46
C PHE A 205 -15.50 4.55 11.74
N LEU A 206 -16.40 5.24 12.46
CA LEU A 206 -16.10 5.83 13.76
C LEU A 206 -15.83 4.77 14.84
N THR A 207 -16.14 3.49 14.59
CA THR A 207 -15.75 2.40 15.50
C THR A 207 -14.24 2.13 15.46
N ASP A 208 -13.57 2.43 14.33
CA ASP A 208 -12.13 2.23 14.18
C ASP A 208 -11.35 3.20 15.07
N HIS A 209 -10.44 2.64 15.87
CA HIS A 209 -9.64 3.40 16.83
C HIS A 209 -8.72 4.43 16.17
N ARG A 210 -8.25 4.21 14.94
CA ARG A 210 -7.35 5.11 14.22
C ARG A 210 -8.05 6.39 13.81
N ILE A 211 -9.29 6.28 13.32
CA ILE A 211 -10.14 7.42 12.98
C ILE A 211 -10.44 8.25 14.22
N ARG A 212 -10.87 7.59 15.31
CA ARG A 212 -11.12 8.29 16.60
C ARG A 212 -9.89 9.01 17.14
N SER A 213 -8.73 8.33 17.13
CA SER A 213 -7.48 8.94 17.57
C SER A 213 -7.12 10.15 16.71
N ALA A 214 -7.25 10.06 15.39
CA ALA A 214 -6.98 11.18 14.49
C ALA A 214 -7.92 12.36 14.76
N LEU A 215 -9.23 12.11 14.93
CA LEU A 215 -10.18 13.15 15.28
C LEU A 215 -9.84 13.84 16.60
N ILE A 216 -9.43 13.08 17.63
CA ILE A 216 -9.00 13.66 18.91
C ILE A 216 -7.77 14.55 18.72
N HIS A 217 -6.80 14.17 17.90
CA HIS A 217 -5.60 14.99 17.66
C HIS A 217 -5.86 16.27 16.84
N MET A 218 -7.04 16.40 16.22
CA MET A 218 -7.41 17.60 15.47
C MET A 218 -7.97 18.74 16.33
N TRP A 219 -8.42 18.45 17.55
CA TRP A 219 -9.12 19.39 18.45
C TRP A 219 -8.43 19.48 19.81
#